data_AF-A0AAP0MVP7-F1
#
_entry.id   AF-A0AAP0MVP7-F1
#
_cell.length_a   1.000
_cell.length_b   1.000
_cell.length_c   1.000
_cell.angle_alpha   90.00
_cell.angle_beta   90.00
_cell.angle_gamma   90.00
#
_symmetry.space_group_name_H-M   'P 1'
#
loop_
_entity.id
_entity.type
_entity.pdbx_description
1 polymer ?
#
loop_
_entity_poly.entity_id
_entity_poly.type
_entity_poly.pdbx_seq_one_letter_code
_entity_poly.pdbx_strand_id
1 'polypeptide(L)' 'MSDAGLEACKPYVTQDAPNTAAPSAQCCKALAGADLQCLCGYKGSPMLKAFGIDPDLALALPAKCNPPIAVPCN' A
#
# COMPACT_ATOMS: atom_id res chain seq x y z
N MET A 1 -10.13 3.55 -3.29
CA MET A 1 -9.56 3.90 -1.96
C MET A 1 -9.79 5.39 -1.70
N SER A 2 -10.05 5.81 -0.47
CA SER A 2 -10.17 7.23 -0.08
C SER A 2 -8.82 7.82 0.35
N ASP A 3 -8.69 9.14 0.41
CA ASP A 3 -7.46 9.82 0.86
C ASP A 3 -7.06 9.41 2.28
N ALA A 4 -8.03 9.31 3.19
CA ALA A 4 -7.81 8.82 4.54
C ALA A 4 -7.35 7.35 4.58
N GLY A 5 -7.73 6.55 3.57
CA GLY A 5 -7.23 5.19 3.39
C GLY A 5 -5.77 5.19 2.92
N LEU A 6 -5.42 6.07 1.98
CA LEU A 6 -4.04 6.24 1.49
C LEU A 6 -3.10 6.67 2.61
N GLU A 7 -3.47 7.71 3.37
CA GLU A 7 -2.66 8.23 4.47
C GLU A 7 -2.50 7.19 5.60
N ALA A 8 -3.51 6.36 5.85
CA ALA A 8 -3.40 5.27 6.81
C ALA A 8 -2.39 4.18 6.38
N CYS A 9 -2.15 4.02 5.08
CA CYS A 9 -1.21 3.05 4.52
C CYS A 9 0.19 3.63 4.27
N LYS A 10 0.30 4.95 4.10
CA LYS A 10 1.55 5.67 3.84
C LYS A 10 2.73 5.26 4.73
N PRO A 11 2.60 5.18 6.07
CA PRO A 11 3.72 4.78 6.93
C PRO A 11 4.13 3.31 6.78
N TYR A 12 3.51 2.51 5.93
CA TYR A 12 3.94 1.13 5.67
C TYR A 12 4.55 0.94 4.28
N VAL A 13 4.54 2.02 3.47
CA VAL A 13 5.03 2.02 2.09
C VAL A 13 6.10 3.07 1.83
N THR A 14 6.55 3.79 2.87
CA THR A 14 7.67 4.74 2.78
C THR A 14 8.91 4.18 3.45
N GLN A 15 10.10 4.44 2.88
CA GLN A 15 11.36 3.84 3.36
C GLN A 15 11.74 4.28 4.79
N ASP A 16 11.32 5.47 5.22
CA ASP A 16 11.65 6.00 6.55
C ASP A 16 10.84 5.36 7.70
N ALA A 17 9.88 4.50 7.37
CA ALA A 17 8.99 3.93 8.35
C ALA A 17 9.45 2.55 8.86
N PRO A 18 9.21 2.24 10.15
CA PRO A 18 9.62 0.96 10.72
C PRO A 18 8.86 -0.20 10.06
N ASN A 19 9.56 -0.93 9.19
CA ASN A 19 9.04 -2.04 8.39
C ASN A 19 8.60 -3.27 9.22
N THR A 20 8.69 -3.18 10.55
CA THR A 20 8.40 -4.24 11.53
C THR A 20 7.00 -4.14 12.13
N ALA A 21 6.31 -3.00 12.02
CA ALA A 21 4.96 -2.85 12.57
C ALA A 21 3.91 -3.46 11.62
N ALA A 22 2.94 -4.18 12.19
CA ALA A 22 1.77 -4.64 11.45
C ALA A 22 0.97 -3.44 10.91
N PRO A 23 0.34 -3.56 9.71
CA PRO A 23 -0.50 -2.49 9.17
C PRO A 23 -1.71 -2.21 10.07
N SER A 24 -2.13 -0.95 10.10
CA SER A 24 -3.35 -0.57 10.83
C SER A 24 -4.59 -1.23 10.23
N ALA A 25 -5.61 -1.48 11.06
CA ALA A 25 -6.90 -2.00 10.59
C ALA A 25 -7.55 -1.08 9.54
N GLN A 26 -7.35 0.24 9.67
CA GLN A 26 -7.83 1.21 8.69
C GLN A 26 -7.14 1.05 7.34
N CYS A 27 -5.81 0.86 7.32
CA CYS A 27 -5.09 0.60 6.08
C CYS A 27 -5.55 -0.71 5.42
N CYS A 28 -5.62 -1.80 6.17
CA CYS A 28 -6.05 -3.08 5.60
C CYS A 28 -7.49 -3.05 5.09
N LYS A 29 -8.40 -2.35 5.78
CA LYS A 29 -9.76 -2.13 5.29
C LYS A 29 -9.78 -1.30 4.00
N ALA A 30 -8.91 -0.30 3.89
CA ALA A 30 -8.77 0.52 2.69
C ALA A 30 -8.25 -0.30 1.50
N LEU A 31 -7.24 -1.15 1.72
CA LEU A 31 -6.69 -2.07 0.72
C LEU A 31 -7.71 -3.12 0.28
N ALA A 32 -8.48 -3.68 1.21
CA ALA A 32 -9.49 -4.69 0.90
C ALA A 32 -10.62 -4.15 0.00
N GLY A 33 -10.90 -2.85 0.06
CA GLY A 33 -11.85 -2.15 -0.82
C GLY A 33 -11.20 -1.39 -1.97
N ALA A 34 -9.89 -1.54 -2.19
CA ALA A 34 -9.18 -0.84 -3.25
C ALA A 34 -9.22 -1.63 -4.57
N ASP A 35 -9.18 -0.90 -5.69
CA ASP A 35 -8.87 -1.49 -6.99
C ASP A 35 -7.35 -1.68 -7.08
N LEU A 36 -6.89 -2.86 -6.66
CA LEU A 36 -5.48 -3.19 -6.64
C LEU A 36 -4.88 -3.27 -8.05
N GLN A 37 -5.66 -3.63 -9.07
CA GLN A 37 -5.20 -3.61 -10.46
C GLN A 37 -4.91 -2.20 -10.95
N CYS A 38 -5.81 -1.26 -10.66
CA CYS A 38 -5.58 0.14 -10.94
C CYS A 38 -4.32 0.65 -10.23
N LEU A 39 -4.12 0.28 -8.95
CA LEU A 39 -2.93 0.66 -8.19
C LEU A 39 -1.63 0.05 -8.75
N CYS A 40 -1.66 -1.18 -9.31
CA CYS A 40 -0.50 -1.76 -9.99
C CYS A 40 -0.02 -0.87 -11.16
N GLY A 41 -0.93 -0.15 -11.83
CA GLY A 41 -0.58 0.79 -12.90
C GLY A 41 0.33 1.94 -12.45
N TYR A 42 0.38 2.24 -11.14
CA TYR A 42 1.26 3.24 -10.57
C TYR A 42 2.67 2.72 -10.25
N LYS A 43 2.94 1.41 -10.32
CA LYS A 43 4.23 0.81 -9.92
C LYS A 43 5.45 1.50 -10.55
N GLY A 44 5.35 1.92 -11.81
CA GLY A 44 6.40 2.66 -12.53
C GLY A 44 6.22 4.18 -12.56
N SER A 45 5.17 4.70 -11.91
CA SER A 45 4.81 6.11 -11.99
C SER A 45 5.78 6.97 -11.19
N PRO A 46 6.28 8.09 -11.75
CA PRO A 46 7.08 9.06 -11.00
C PRO A 46 6.30 9.69 -9.83
N MET A 47 4.97 9.58 -9.85
CA MET A 47 4.10 10.04 -8.76
C MET A 47 4.44 9.33 -7.44
N LEU A 48 4.74 8.03 -7.44
CA LEU A 48 5.07 7.30 -6.21
C LEU A 48 6.30 7.92 -5.51
N LYS A 49 7.35 8.22 -6.28
CA LYS A 49 8.55 8.88 -5.74
C LYS A 49 8.26 10.27 -5.21
N ALA A 50 7.41 11.05 -5.88
CA ALA A 50 7.01 12.38 -5.42
C ALA A 50 6.27 12.34 -4.05
N PHE A 51 5.58 11.24 -3.75
CA PHE A 51 4.92 11.02 -2.46
C PHE A 51 5.79 10.23 -1.45
N GLY A 52 7.05 9.91 -1.79
CA GLY A 52 7.95 9.13 -0.95
C GLY A 52 7.57 7.65 -0.82
N ILE A 53 6.72 7.15 -1.72
CA ILE A 53 6.24 5.76 -1.73
C ILE A 53 7.27 4.88 -2.43
N ASP A 54 7.69 3.83 -1.73
CA ASP A 54 8.47 2.73 -2.25
C ASP A 54 7.54 1.71 -2.92
N PRO A 55 7.73 1.43 -4.23
CA PRO A 55 6.84 0.53 -4.96
C PRO A 55 6.92 -0.92 -4.46
N ASP A 56 8.07 -1.38 -3.97
CA ASP A 56 8.21 -2.75 -3.49
C ASP A 56 7.53 -2.93 -2.12
N LEU A 57 7.65 -1.94 -1.23
CA LEU A 57 6.87 -1.92 0.02
C LEU A 57 5.37 -1.85 -0.24
N ALA A 58 4.93 -1.03 -1.21
CA ALA A 58 3.52 -0.92 -1.59
C ALA A 58 2.95 -2.24 -2.11
N LEU A 59 3.74 -3.02 -2.87
CA LEU A 59 3.35 -4.33 -3.37
C LEU A 59 3.38 -5.43 -2.30
N ALA A 60 4.28 -5.33 -1.33
CA ALA A 60 4.37 -6.29 -0.22
C ALA A 60 3.30 -6.06 0.85
N LEU A 61 2.80 -4.83 1.01
CA LEU A 61 1.88 -4.45 2.08
C LEU A 61 0.60 -5.28 2.16
N PRO A 62 -0.10 -5.59 1.05
CA PRO A 62 -1.35 -6.36 1.08
C PRO A 62 -1.20 -7.75 1.71
N ALA A 63 -0.04 -8.39 1.55
CA ALA A 63 0.26 -9.69 2.16
C ALA A 63 0.49 -9.61 3.68
N LYS A 64 0.78 -8.41 4.22
CA LYS A 64 0.96 -8.17 5.66
C LYS A 64 -0.36 -7.92 6.41
N CYS A 65 -1.47 -7.80 5.69
CA CYS A 65 -2.79 -7.67 6.30
C CYS A 65 -3.29 -9.00 6.86
N ASN A 66 -4.27 -8.94 7.78
CA ASN A 66 -4.94 -10.11 8.32
C ASN A 66 -6.47 -9.98 8.18
N PRO A 67 -7.11 -10.72 7.26
CA PRO A 67 -6.51 -11.72 6.37
C PRO A 67 -5.59 -11.09 5.29
N PRO A 68 -4.63 -11.87 4.74
CA PRO A 68 -3.80 -11.41 3.63
C PRO A 68 -4.63 -11.09 2.39
N ILE A 69 -4.23 -10.05 1.66
CA ILE A 69 -4.90 -9.60 0.44
C ILE A 69 -4.01 -9.92 -0.75
N ALA A 70 -4.55 -10.62 -1.74
CA ALA A 70 -3.83 -10.95 -2.98
C ALA A 70 -3.73 -9.72 -3.90
N VAL A 71 -2.53 -9.46 -4.43
CA VAL A 71 -2.27 -8.42 -5.44
C VAL A 71 -1.97 -9.06 -6.79
N PRO A 72 -2.84 -8.92 -7.80
CA PRO A 72 -2.62 -9.52 -9.11
C PRO A 72 -1.78 -8.61 -10.03
N CYS A 73 -0.69 -8.00 -9.54
CA CYS A 73 0.15 -7.14 -10.39
C CYS A 73 0.96 -8.00 -11.37
N ASN A 74 0.36 -8.27 -12.53
CA ASN A 74 0.90 -9.09 -13.62
C ASN A 74 1.67 -8.24 -14.64
#